data_AF-A0A0F2QXR7-F1
#
_entry.id   AF-A0A0F2QXR7-F1
#
_cell.length_a   1.000
_cell.length_b   1.000
_cell.length_c   1.000
_cell.angle_alpha   90.00
_cell.angle_beta   90.00
_cell.angle_gamma   90.00
#
_symmetry.space_group_name_H-M   'P 1'
#
loop_
_entity.id
_entity.type
_entity.pdbx_description
1 polymer ?
#
loop_
_entity_poly.entity_id
_entity_poly.type
_entity_poly.pdbx_seq_one_letter_code
_entity_poly.pdbx_strand_id
1 'polypeptide(L)'
;MRKRFKERQRAKNAIEASRNKLINRVLQQENLDPEDMALIAPSEKMSEYIIDFGHPMLEGAKTFEDQTKAILFAVLAWNAALLPDVKRVAYVAEMKKMFSFPDTIDEILAFLIARKKAFFSEINRMVIDYDCIETPDGFYLNVVANR
;
A
#
# COMPACT_ATOMS: atom_id res chain seq x y z
N MET A 1 -10.98 21.60 23.57
CA MET A 1 -11.51 21.79 22.20
C MET A 1 -10.48 22.31 21.20
N ARG A 2 -9.70 23.37 21.49
CA ARG A 2 -8.70 23.95 20.54
C ARG A 2 -7.49 23.04 20.17
N LYS A 3 -7.06 22.13 21.05
CA LYS A 3 -5.91 21.22 20.81
C LYS A 3 -6.22 20.18 19.72
N ARG A 4 -7.32 19.44 19.87
CA ARG A 4 -7.81 18.44 18.89
C ARG A 4 -7.98 19.01 17.48
N PHE A 5 -8.50 20.24 17.37
CA PHE A 5 -8.64 20.91 16.08
C PHE A 5 -7.28 21.15 15.39
N LYS A 6 -6.28 21.64 16.14
CA LYS A 6 -4.92 21.85 15.62
C LYS A 6 -4.24 20.53 15.21
N GLU A 7 -4.44 19.46 15.97
CA GLU A 7 -3.91 18.13 15.65
C GLU A 7 -4.51 17.58 14.36
N ARG A 8 -5.84 17.70 14.18
CA ARG A 8 -6.52 17.31 12.93
C ARG A 8 -6.05 18.13 11.74
N GLN A 9 -5.86 19.43 11.91
CA GLN A 9 -5.34 20.27 10.83
C GLN A 9 -3.91 19.89 10.44
N ARG A 10 -3.05 19.56 11.42
CA ARG A 10 -1.69 19.07 11.14
C ARG A 10 -1.71 17.73 10.39
N ALA A 11 -2.56 16.80 10.81
CA ALA A 11 -2.73 15.52 10.12
C ALA A 11 -3.19 15.72 8.67
N LYS A 12 -4.19 16.57 8.44
CA LYS A 12 -4.66 16.91 7.09
C LYS A 12 -3.55 17.47 6.21
N ASN A 13 -2.77 18.41 6.72
CA ASN A 13 -1.65 18.99 5.99
C ASN A 13 -0.55 17.94 5.70
N ALA A 14 -0.29 17.03 6.65
CA ALA A 14 0.69 15.95 6.47
C ALA A 14 0.24 14.94 5.39
N ILE A 15 -1.05 14.58 5.36
CA ILE A 15 -1.64 13.71 4.34
C ILE A 15 -1.51 14.33 2.95
N GLU A 16 -1.82 15.62 2.82
CA GLU A 16 -1.71 16.34 1.54
C GLU A 16 -0.26 16.49 1.07
N ALA A 17 0.67 16.80 1.99
CA ALA A 17 2.09 16.87 1.69
C ALA A 17 2.65 15.49 1.24
N SER A 18 2.27 14.42 1.94
CA SER A 18 2.61 13.05 1.57
C SER A 18 2.05 12.69 0.20
N ARG A 19 0.79 13.04 -0.08
CA ARG A 19 0.14 12.80 -1.38
C ARG A 19 0.94 13.43 -2.53
N ASN A 20 1.31 14.70 -2.40
CA ASN A 20 2.07 15.40 -3.43
C ASN A 20 3.47 14.81 -3.61
N LYS A 21 4.13 14.44 -2.50
CA LYS A 21 5.43 13.76 -2.53
C LYS A 21 5.34 12.40 -3.24
N LEU A 22 4.30 11.62 -2.95
CA LEU A 22 4.07 10.31 -3.56
C LEU A 22 3.88 10.45 -5.08
N ILE A 23 3.07 11.40 -5.53
CA ILE A 23 2.86 11.66 -6.96
C ILE A 23 4.19 12.01 -7.65
N ASN A 24 4.95 12.93 -7.08
CA ASN A 24 6.24 13.33 -7.67
C ASN A 24 7.23 12.17 -7.72
N ARG A 25 7.24 11.29 -6.71
CA ARG A 25 8.08 10.09 -6.68
C ARG A 25 7.71 9.14 -7.82
N VAL A 26 6.42 8.89 -8.03
CA VAL A 26 5.95 8.02 -9.12
C VAL A 26 6.27 8.62 -10.49
N LEU A 27 6.00 9.91 -10.70
CA LEU A 27 6.34 10.58 -11.96
C LEU A 27 7.83 10.43 -12.31
N GLN A 28 8.71 10.57 -11.32
CA GLN A 28 10.15 10.40 -11.51
C GLN A 28 10.56 8.95 -11.77
N GLN A 29 9.99 7.99 -11.02
CA GLN A 29 10.30 6.56 -11.16
C GLN A 29 9.86 5.99 -12.51
N GLU A 30 8.69 6.41 -12.98
CA GLU A 30 8.09 5.94 -14.24
C GLU A 30 8.50 6.81 -15.44
N ASN A 31 9.29 7.87 -15.22
CA ASN A 31 9.70 8.84 -16.24
C ASN A 31 8.50 9.42 -17.02
N LEU A 32 7.50 9.89 -16.26
CA LEU A 32 6.24 10.45 -16.75
C LEU A 32 6.21 11.97 -16.57
N ASP A 33 5.43 12.65 -17.41
CA ASP A 33 5.25 14.09 -17.33
C ASP A 33 4.13 14.46 -16.34
N PRO A 34 4.13 15.68 -15.76
CA PRO A 34 3.06 16.13 -14.86
C PRO A 34 1.64 16.05 -15.48
N GLU A 35 1.54 16.08 -16.81
CA GLU A 35 0.26 15.93 -17.53
C GLU A 35 -0.32 14.51 -17.39
N ASP A 36 0.54 13.50 -17.15
CA ASP A 36 0.13 12.11 -16.89
C ASP A 36 -0.43 11.88 -15.48
N MET A 37 -0.44 12.92 -14.63
CA MET A 37 -0.92 12.84 -13.24
C MET A 37 -2.35 12.26 -13.15
N ALA A 38 -3.21 12.52 -14.13
CA ALA A 38 -4.57 11.96 -14.16
C ALA A 38 -4.59 10.42 -14.28
N LEU A 39 -3.51 9.81 -14.78
CA LEU A 39 -3.37 8.35 -14.93
C LEU A 39 -2.90 7.66 -13.64
N ILE A 40 -2.21 8.40 -12.76
CA ILE A 40 -1.52 7.86 -11.58
C ILE A 40 -1.92 8.55 -10.27
N ALA A 41 -2.94 9.42 -10.30
CA ALA A 41 -3.34 10.15 -9.11
C ALA A 41 -3.73 9.17 -7.98
N PRO A 42 -3.27 9.42 -6.74
CA PRO A 42 -3.68 8.63 -5.60
C PRO A 42 -5.20 8.57 -5.49
N SER A 43 -5.75 7.37 -5.32
CA SER A 43 -7.19 7.17 -5.21
C SER A 43 -7.56 6.61 -3.84
N GLU A 44 -8.44 7.31 -3.12
CA GLU A 44 -8.96 6.92 -1.80
C GLU A 44 -9.52 5.48 -1.83
N LYS A 45 -10.16 5.11 -2.92
CA LYS A 45 -10.71 3.77 -3.14
C LYS A 45 -9.65 2.66 -3.12
N MET A 46 -8.45 2.89 -3.65
CA MET A 46 -7.38 1.89 -3.59
C MET A 46 -6.77 1.79 -2.20
N SER A 47 -6.62 2.91 -1.48
CA SER A 47 -6.19 2.86 -0.08
C SER A 47 -7.16 2.05 0.78
N GLU A 48 -8.47 2.24 0.60
CA GLU A 48 -9.49 1.45 1.29
C GLU A 48 -9.37 -0.05 0.98
N TYR A 49 -9.24 -0.42 -0.31
CA TYR A 49 -9.07 -1.81 -0.68
C TYR A 49 -7.82 -2.46 -0.11
N ILE A 50 -6.68 -1.75 -0.07
CA ILE A 50 -5.45 -2.28 0.51
C ILE A 50 -5.57 -2.44 2.03
N ILE A 51 -6.24 -1.51 2.71
CA ILE A 51 -6.51 -1.61 4.15
C ILE A 51 -7.42 -2.81 4.44
N ASP A 52 -8.54 -2.96 3.72
CA ASP A 52 -9.50 -4.07 3.91
C ASP A 52 -8.89 -5.43 3.55
N PHE A 53 -8.05 -5.45 2.51
CA PHE A 53 -7.29 -6.62 2.11
C PHE A 53 -6.30 -7.04 3.21
N GLY A 54 -5.52 -6.08 3.72
CA GLY A 54 -4.50 -6.26 4.75
C GLY A 54 -5.04 -6.38 6.18
N HIS A 55 -6.35 -6.24 6.39
CA HIS A 55 -6.99 -6.25 7.71
C HIS A 55 -6.51 -7.39 8.64
N PRO A 56 -6.38 -8.65 8.19
CA PRO A 56 -5.91 -9.74 9.07
C PRO A 56 -4.51 -9.49 9.67
N MET A 57 -3.63 -8.78 8.95
CA MET A 57 -2.33 -8.40 9.47
C MET A 57 -2.40 -7.16 10.35
N LEU A 58 -3.27 -6.22 10.01
CA LEU A 58 -3.48 -4.99 10.76
C LEU A 58 -4.09 -5.24 12.15
N GLU A 59 -4.93 -6.27 12.32
CA GLU A 59 -5.48 -6.67 13.63
C GLU A 59 -4.40 -6.95 14.68
N GLY A 60 -3.27 -7.52 14.26
CA GLY A 60 -2.13 -7.82 15.13
C GLY A 60 -1.16 -6.65 15.34
N ALA A 61 -1.30 -5.58 14.56
CA ALA A 61 -0.36 -4.46 14.53
C ALA A 61 -0.65 -3.46 15.65
N LYS A 62 0.32 -3.26 16.55
CA LYS A 62 0.13 -2.42 17.76
C LYS A 62 0.78 -1.04 17.64
N THR A 63 1.77 -0.92 16.77
CA THR A 63 2.53 0.32 16.55
C THR A 63 2.39 0.77 15.10
N PHE A 64 2.68 2.05 14.84
CA PHE A 64 2.72 2.58 13.48
C PHE A 64 3.74 1.84 12.60
N GLU A 65 4.84 1.37 13.20
CA GLU A 65 5.84 0.55 12.51
C GLU A 65 5.25 -0.82 12.10
N ASP A 66 4.52 -1.49 13.01
CA ASP A 66 3.84 -2.75 12.70
C ASP A 66 2.78 -2.56 11.60
N GLN A 67 2.03 -1.47 11.66
CA GLN A 67 1.02 -1.13 10.65
C GLN A 67 1.68 -0.91 9.28
N THR A 68 2.80 -0.18 9.24
CA THR A 68 3.55 0.05 8.00
C THR A 68 4.09 -1.27 7.42
N LYS A 69 4.55 -2.20 8.27
CA LYS A 69 4.96 -3.55 7.85
C LYS A 69 3.78 -4.38 7.35
N ALA A 70 2.62 -4.31 8.01
CA ALA A 70 1.41 -4.99 7.56
C ALA A 70 0.95 -4.49 6.18
N ILE A 71 0.98 -3.17 5.96
CA ILE A 71 0.68 -2.59 4.64
C ILE A 71 1.71 -3.00 3.59
N LEU A 72 3.00 -3.06 3.93
CA LEU A 72 4.03 -3.58 3.02
C LEU A 72 3.67 -5.00 2.56
N PHE A 73 3.39 -5.92 3.48
CA PHE A 73 3.00 -7.28 3.11
C PHE A 73 1.71 -7.33 2.29
N ALA A 74 0.72 -6.50 2.64
CA ALA A 74 -0.52 -6.39 1.89
C ALA A 74 -0.25 -5.94 0.44
N VAL A 75 0.55 -4.89 0.23
CA VAL A 75 0.88 -4.40 -1.12
C VAL A 75 1.65 -5.44 -1.94
N LEU A 76 2.65 -6.11 -1.33
CA LEU A 76 3.43 -7.15 -2.00
C LEU A 76 2.54 -8.33 -2.43
N ALA A 77 1.70 -8.83 -1.53
CA ALA A 77 0.79 -9.93 -1.83
C ALA A 77 -0.28 -9.53 -2.86
N TRP A 78 -0.79 -8.30 -2.80
CA TRP A 78 -1.74 -7.75 -3.76
C TRP A 78 -1.17 -7.77 -5.18
N ASN A 79 0.03 -7.21 -5.37
CA ASN A 79 0.71 -7.19 -6.66
C ASN A 79 1.05 -8.60 -7.14
N ALA A 80 1.56 -9.46 -6.26
CA ALA A 80 1.86 -10.85 -6.58
C ALA A 80 0.63 -11.62 -7.09
N ALA A 81 -0.56 -11.37 -6.52
CA ALA A 81 -1.80 -12.01 -6.92
C ALA A 81 -2.26 -11.65 -8.34
N LEU A 82 -1.81 -10.52 -8.88
CA LEU A 82 -2.10 -10.05 -10.24
C LEU A 82 -1.12 -10.60 -11.29
N LEU A 83 0.02 -11.16 -10.85
CA LEU A 83 1.03 -11.71 -11.76
C LEU A 83 0.70 -13.14 -12.20
N PRO A 84 1.01 -13.52 -13.45
CA PRO A 84 1.06 -14.91 -13.89
C PRO A 84 1.99 -15.74 -12.99
N ASP A 85 1.71 -17.05 -12.84
CA ASP A 85 2.41 -17.90 -11.86
C ASP A 85 3.95 -17.84 -11.97
N VAL A 86 4.50 -17.90 -13.19
CA VAL A 86 5.95 -17.83 -13.43
C VAL A 86 6.53 -16.49 -12.94
N LYS A 87 5.86 -15.37 -13.24
CA LYS A 87 6.30 -14.03 -12.80
C LYS A 87 6.10 -13.83 -11.31
N ARG A 88 5.06 -14.44 -10.74
CA ARG A 88 4.77 -14.39 -9.30
C ARG A 88 5.87 -15.04 -8.47
N VAL A 89 6.35 -16.22 -8.88
CA VAL A 89 7.45 -16.91 -8.18
C VAL A 89 8.71 -16.06 -8.16
N ALA A 90 9.09 -15.48 -9.31
CA ALA A 90 10.25 -14.58 -9.40
C ALA A 90 10.08 -13.33 -8.51
N TYR A 91 8.90 -12.69 -8.57
CA TYR A 91 8.58 -11.53 -7.76
C TYR A 91 8.68 -11.81 -6.26
N VAL A 92 8.07 -12.91 -5.78
CA VAL A 92 8.13 -13.29 -4.36
C VAL A 92 9.57 -13.56 -3.93
N ALA A 93 10.36 -14.27 -4.74
CA ALA A 93 11.77 -14.53 -4.44
C ALA A 93 12.60 -13.25 -4.33
N GLU A 94 12.38 -12.28 -5.23
CA GLU A 94 13.04 -10.98 -5.19
C GLU A 94 12.67 -10.20 -3.93
N MET A 95 11.39 -10.17 -3.56
CA MET A 95 10.93 -9.47 -2.36
C MET A 95 11.50 -10.10 -1.07
N LYS A 96 11.55 -11.44 -0.99
CA LYS A 96 12.19 -12.14 0.14
C LYS A 96 13.65 -11.72 0.29
N LYS A 97 14.38 -11.61 -0.82
CA LYS A 97 15.78 -11.16 -0.83
C LYS A 97 15.91 -9.68 -0.43
N MET A 98 15.09 -8.81 -1.01
CA MET A 98 15.15 -7.36 -0.80
C MET A 98 14.90 -6.98 0.66
N PHE A 99 13.92 -7.63 1.31
CA PHE A 99 13.53 -7.34 2.68
C PHE A 99 14.08 -8.34 3.71
N SER A 100 14.91 -9.29 3.27
CA SER A 100 15.46 -10.36 4.13
C SER A 100 14.39 -11.12 4.91
N PHE A 101 13.26 -11.43 4.25
CA PHE A 101 12.16 -12.16 4.90
C PHE A 101 12.52 -13.63 5.16
N PRO A 102 12.08 -14.20 6.29
CA PRO A 102 12.24 -15.62 6.55
C PRO A 102 11.36 -16.45 5.61
N ASP A 103 11.69 -17.73 5.43
CA ASP A 103 10.89 -18.65 4.61
C ASP A 103 9.47 -18.85 5.12
N THR A 104 9.24 -18.60 6.41
CA THR A 104 7.90 -18.62 7.02
C THR A 104 6.94 -17.57 6.44
N ILE A 105 7.43 -16.61 5.65
CA ILE A 105 6.57 -15.64 4.98
C ILE A 105 5.73 -16.24 3.86
N ASP A 106 6.12 -17.41 3.32
CA ASP A 106 5.45 -18.01 2.17
C ASP A 106 3.99 -18.37 2.48
N GLU A 107 3.70 -18.83 3.71
CA GLU A 107 2.34 -19.13 4.17
C GLU A 107 1.49 -17.86 4.28
N ILE A 108 2.07 -16.76 4.77
CA ILE A 108 1.40 -15.47 4.88
C ILE A 108 1.07 -14.92 3.50
N LEU A 109 2.04 -14.95 2.57
CA LEU A 109 1.83 -14.50 1.19
C LEU A 109 0.80 -15.37 0.46
N ALA A 110 0.86 -16.69 0.63
CA ALA A 110 -0.11 -17.61 0.04
C ALA A 110 -1.53 -17.34 0.54
N PHE A 111 -1.70 -17.14 1.85
CA PHE A 111 -2.97 -16.76 2.45
C PHE A 111 -3.51 -15.45 1.87
N LEU A 112 -2.68 -14.40 1.82
CA LEU A 112 -3.08 -13.10 1.28
C LEU A 112 -3.40 -13.17 -0.22
N ILE A 113 -2.61 -13.89 -1.02
CA ILE A 113 -2.90 -14.08 -2.46
C ILE A 113 -4.25 -14.80 -2.65
N ALA A 114 -4.53 -15.84 -1.87
CA ALA A 114 -5.81 -16.53 -1.92
C ALA A 114 -6.97 -15.61 -1.53
N ARG A 115 -6.78 -14.78 -0.49
CA ARG A 115 -7.75 -13.76 -0.08
C ARG A 115 -8.02 -12.74 -1.19
N LYS A 116 -7.00 -12.28 -1.91
CA LYS A 116 -7.16 -11.34 -3.04
C LYS A 116 -8.07 -11.95 -4.09
N LYS A 117 -7.78 -13.20 -4.48
CA LYS A 117 -8.55 -13.93 -5.48
C LYS A 117 -10.00 -14.20 -5.05
N ALA A 118 -10.26 -14.36 -3.75
CA ALA A 118 -11.60 -14.64 -3.23
C ALA A 118 -12.48 -13.40 -3.09
N PHE A 119 -11.92 -12.27 -2.64
CA PHE A 119 -12.70 -11.10 -2.22
C PHE A 119 -12.48 -9.84 -3.07
N PHE A 120 -11.43 -9.80 -3.89
CA PHE A 120 -11.00 -8.63 -4.67
C PHE A 120 -10.60 -9.02 -6.10
N SER A 121 -11.32 -10.00 -6.65
CA SER A 121 -10.99 -10.64 -7.94
C SER A 121 -11.14 -9.67 -9.13
N GLU A 122 -12.10 -8.76 -9.02
CA GLU A 122 -12.50 -7.78 -10.02
C GLU A 122 -11.57 -6.57 -10.10
N ILE A 123 -10.72 -6.37 -9.09
CA ILE A 123 -9.79 -5.25 -9.04
C ILE A 123 -8.46 -5.69 -9.64
N ASN A 124 -8.19 -5.22 -10.86
CA ASN A 124 -7.00 -5.54 -11.66
C ASN A 124 -6.01 -4.37 -11.71
N ARG A 125 -5.84 -3.68 -10.58
CA ARG A 125 -4.96 -2.52 -10.45
C ARG A 125 -3.77 -2.88 -9.55
N MET A 126 -2.55 -2.83 -10.09
CA MET A 126 -1.31 -2.96 -9.35
C MET A 126 -1.00 -1.66 -8.62
N VAL A 127 -0.59 -1.79 -7.36
CA VAL A 127 -0.03 -0.67 -6.59
C VAL A 127 1.36 -0.37 -7.15
N ILE A 128 1.55 0.86 -7.63
CA ILE A 128 2.85 1.35 -8.10
C ILE A 128 3.66 1.79 -6.89
N ASP A 129 3.03 2.57 -6.00
CA ASP A 129 3.68 3.12 -4.83
C ASP A 129 2.65 3.56 -3.77
N TYR A 130 3.09 3.71 -2.53
CA TYR A 130 2.24 4.11 -1.41
C TYR A 130 3.01 4.89 -0.34
N ASP A 131 2.28 5.54 0.56
CA ASP A 131 2.86 6.20 1.73
C ASP A 131 1.93 6.07 2.94
N CYS A 132 2.51 5.74 4.10
CA CYS A 132 1.79 5.63 5.38
C CYS A 132 2.07 6.88 6.21
N ILE A 133 1.02 7.47 6.78
CA ILE A 133 1.11 8.72 7.55
C ILE A 133 0.50 8.47 8.93
N GLU A 134 1.27 8.73 9.99
CA GLU A 134 0.75 8.66 11.35
C GLU A 134 -0.19 9.84 11.62
N THR A 135 -1.34 9.56 12.25
CA THR A 135 -2.38 10.53 12.56
C THR A 135 -2.86 10.33 14.01
N PRO A 136 -3.55 11.33 14.60
CA PRO A 136 -4.13 11.16 15.94
C PRO A 136 -5.15 10.03 16.06
N ASP A 137 -5.75 9.61 14.95
CA ASP A 137 -6.82 8.61 14.90
C ASP A 137 -6.30 7.25 14.36
N GLY A 138 -4.98 7.05 14.21
CA GLY A 138 -4.36 5.85 13.65
C GLY A 138 -3.37 6.19 12.53
N PHE A 139 -3.41 5.48 11.41
CA PHE A 139 -2.64 5.85 10.22
C PHE A 139 -3.55 6.19 9.04
N TYR A 140 -3.02 6.95 8.10
CA TYR A 140 -3.60 7.21 6.79
C TYR A 140 -2.73 6.56 5.72
N LEU A 141 -3.35 6.07 4.64
CA LEU A 141 -2.66 5.44 3.52
C LEU A 141 -2.94 6.23 2.24
N ASN A 142 -1.89 6.71 1.59
CA ASN A 142 -1.95 7.17 0.21
C ASN A 142 -1.51 6.02 -0.71
N VAL A 143 -2.27 5.72 -1.77
CA VAL A 143 -1.92 4.68 -2.75
C VAL A 143 -2.00 5.24 -4.16
N VAL A 144 -0.92 5.07 -4.92
CA VAL A 144 -0.91 5.18 -6.38
C VAL A 144 -0.96 3.78 -6.97
N ALA A 145 -1.90 3.57 -7.87
CA ALA A 145 -2.06 2.32 -8.59
C ALA A 145 -2.25 2.62 -10.07
N ASN A 146 -1.84 1.69 -10.93
CA ASN A 146 -2.10 1.81 -12.36
C ASN A 146 -3.62 1.85 -12.64
N ARG A 147 -3.97 2.27 -13.87
CA ARG A 147 -5.37 2.43 -14.28
C ARG A 147 -6.03 1.09 -14.60
#